data_AF-A0A1X0WP84-F1
#
_entry.id   AF-A0A1X0WP84-F1
#
_cell.length_a   1.000
_cell.length_b   1.000
_cell.length_c   1.000
_cell.angle_alpha   90.00
_cell.angle_beta   90.00
_cell.angle_gamma   90.00
#
_symmetry.space_group_name_H-M   'P 1'
#
loop_
_entity.id
_entity.type
_entity.pdbx_description
1 polymer ?
#
loop_
_entity_poly.entity_id
_entity_poly.type
_entity_poly.pdbx_seq_one_letter_code
_entity_poly.pdbx_strand_id
1 'polypeptide(L)'
;MNLDIRELTSSLSSYSFDTNQAVTMMANAVRPIGYILLGLFFWFEMASWSQMVKSRGGALTQKIWLEALMKYLFAFILISASSQICDAILELLNIVVKVIAHVVPSQLDKYQYAQGAVKGWFEKLIFGLVGGLTEFIANITLGIIIFLRYLDLYMLKALAPLLVAFFMMDSLRSVTINFLKYFAASAFIGVVLIVVSVVYNGLVTTDMLKVAAGSSGSWGTAFASIAKGVIYIFTLVGTSRKAKQLLGV
;
A
#
# COMPACT_ATOMS: atom_id res chain seq x y z
N MET A 1 -2.99 -21.97 -1.09
CA MET A 1 -3.02 -20.52 -0.84
C MET A 1 -3.67 -19.83 -2.01
N ASN A 2 -4.67 -18.97 -1.79
CA ASN A 2 -5.40 -18.30 -2.87
C ASN A 2 -5.11 -16.80 -2.83
N LEU A 3 -4.27 -16.30 -3.75
CA LEU A 3 -4.16 -14.86 -3.97
C LEU A 3 -5.43 -14.40 -4.70
N ASP A 4 -6.43 -13.96 -3.94
CA ASP A 4 -7.59 -13.36 -4.58
C ASP A 4 -7.21 -11.96 -5.06
N ILE A 5 -7.01 -11.84 -6.37
CA ILE A 5 -6.70 -10.60 -7.06
C ILE A 5 -7.79 -9.55 -6.80
N ARG A 6 -9.03 -9.99 -6.52
CA ARG A 6 -10.13 -9.09 -6.15
C ARG A 6 -9.82 -8.38 -4.84
N GLU A 7 -9.39 -9.11 -3.81
CA GLU A 7 -9.03 -8.52 -2.50
C GLU A 7 -7.82 -7.57 -2.63
N LEU A 8 -6.87 -7.88 -3.51
CA LEU A 8 -5.71 -7.01 -3.78
C LEU A 8 -6.07 -5.74 -4.57
N THR A 9 -7.12 -5.77 -5.38
CA THR A 9 -7.50 -4.68 -6.29
C THR A 9 -8.80 -3.97 -5.92
N SER A 10 -9.35 -4.30 -4.75
CA SER A 10 -10.52 -3.63 -4.19
C SER A 10 -10.23 -2.15 -3.94
N SER A 11 -11.16 -1.30 -4.33
CA SER A 11 -11.27 0.06 -3.79
C SER A 11 -11.61 -0.03 -2.29
N LEU A 12 -11.36 1.05 -1.54
CA LEU A 12 -11.71 1.13 -0.12
C LEU A 12 -13.19 0.84 0.15
N SER A 13 -14.10 1.28 -0.73
CA SER A 13 -15.54 0.98 -0.58
C SER A 13 -15.88 -0.48 -0.84
N SER A 14 -15.18 -1.12 -1.79
CA SER A 14 -15.41 -2.54 -2.12
C SER A 14 -14.77 -3.52 -1.14
N TYR A 15 -13.74 -3.08 -0.39
CA TYR A 15 -13.12 -3.91 0.65
C TYR A 15 -13.97 -3.95 1.94
N SER A 16 -14.40 -2.79 2.44
CA SER A 16 -15.37 -2.67 3.53
C SER A 16 -16.19 -1.39 3.37
N PHE A 17 -17.46 -1.55 3.02
CA PHE A 17 -18.37 -0.44 2.78
C PHE A 17 -18.58 0.41 4.04
N ASP A 18 -18.93 -0.23 5.16
CA ASP A 18 -19.22 0.45 6.43
C ASP A 18 -17.99 1.20 6.95
N THR A 19 -16.81 0.59 6.87
CA THR A 19 -15.55 1.23 7.28
C THR A 19 -15.23 2.42 6.38
N ASN A 20 -15.40 2.30 5.06
CA ASN A 20 -15.17 3.43 4.14
C ASN A 20 -16.15 4.58 4.39
N GLN A 21 -17.41 4.28 4.73
CA GLN A 21 -18.40 5.28 5.09
C GLN A 21 -17.98 6.03 6.36
N ALA A 22 -17.60 5.30 7.42
CA ALA A 22 -17.12 5.88 8.66
C ALA A 22 -15.88 6.76 8.43
N VAL A 23 -14.90 6.29 7.65
CA VAL A 23 -13.68 7.05 7.31
C VAL A 23 -14.00 8.31 6.52
N THR A 24 -14.98 8.25 5.60
CA THR A 24 -15.43 9.42 4.85
C THR A 24 -16.11 10.45 5.77
N MET A 25 -16.91 10.00 6.74
CA MET A 25 -17.49 10.87 7.76
C MET A 25 -16.40 11.51 8.62
N MET A 26 -15.38 10.76 9.04
CA MET A 26 -14.22 11.29 9.78
C MET A 26 -13.48 12.34 8.95
N ALA A 27 -13.17 12.07 7.68
CA ALA A 27 -12.52 13.03 6.80
C ALA A 27 -13.37 14.31 6.64
N ASN A 28 -14.69 14.17 6.48
CA ASN A 28 -15.59 15.32 6.42
C ASN A 28 -15.60 16.13 7.74
N ALA A 29 -15.50 15.47 8.90
CA ALA A 29 -15.43 16.13 10.20
C ALA A 29 -14.08 16.85 10.43
N VAL A 30 -12.99 16.31 9.88
CA VAL A 30 -11.65 16.89 9.96
C VAL A 30 -11.43 18.02 8.94
N ARG A 31 -12.16 18.02 7.81
CA ARG A 31 -11.99 19.01 6.72
C ARG A 31 -12.10 20.47 7.18
N PRO A 32 -13.08 20.88 8.02
CA PRO A 32 -13.12 22.23 8.58
C PRO A 32 -11.84 22.64 9.31
N ILE A 33 -11.20 21.70 10.02
CA ILE A 33 -9.92 21.95 10.72
C ILE A 33 -8.82 22.24 9.71
N GLY A 34 -8.78 21.52 8.58
CA GLY A 34 -7.88 21.80 7.47
C GLY A 34 -8.04 23.23 6.94
N TYR A 35 -9.27 23.73 6.81
CA TYR A 35 -9.53 25.12 6.39
C TYR A 35 -9.14 26.16 7.45
N ILE A 36 -9.34 25.86 8.73
CA ILE A 36 -8.86 26.73 9.82
C ILE A 36 -7.33 26.86 9.76
N LEU A 37 -6.62 25.75 9.58
CA LEU A 37 -5.17 25.75 9.40
C LEU A 37 -4.73 26.53 8.16
N LEU A 38 -5.46 26.39 7.05
CA LEU A 38 -5.19 27.16 5.83
C LEU A 38 -5.27 28.67 6.10
N GLY A 39 -6.29 29.12 6.84
CA GLY A 39 -6.42 30.51 7.26
C GLY A 39 -5.29 30.98 8.18
N LEU A 40 -4.85 30.13 9.11
CA LEU A 40 -3.70 30.42 9.98
C LEU A 40 -2.39 30.54 9.19
N PHE A 41 -2.16 29.65 8.22
CA PHE A 41 -0.98 29.72 7.36
C PHE A 41 -0.98 30.97 6.49
N PHE A 42 -2.15 31.35 5.96
CA PHE A 42 -2.31 32.61 5.24
C PHE A 42 -1.94 33.80 6.10
N TRP A 43 -2.44 33.84 7.34
CA TRP A 43 -2.10 34.89 8.29
C TRP A 43 -0.60 34.97 8.57
N PHE A 44 0.07 33.84 8.79
CA PHE A 44 1.52 33.82 9.02
C PHE A 44 2.32 34.29 7.79
N GLU A 45 1.91 33.89 6.59
CA GLU A 45 2.54 34.35 5.34
C GLU A 45 2.37 35.86 5.17
N MET A 46 1.18 36.40 5.42
CA MET A 46 0.92 37.84 5.41
C MET A 46 1.75 38.61 6.44
N ALA A 47 1.89 38.08 7.65
CA ALA A 47 2.72 38.66 8.70
C ALA A 47 4.20 38.71 8.28
N SER A 48 4.70 37.65 7.63
CA SER A 48 6.07 37.60 7.11
C SER A 48 6.33 38.67 6.04
N TRP A 49 5.36 38.89 5.14
CA TRP A 49 5.45 39.90 4.10
C TRP A 49 5.42 41.32 4.66
N SER A 50 4.58 41.56 5.68
CA SER A 50 4.55 42.84 6.39
C SER A 50 5.92 43.19 6.99
N GLN A 51 6.62 42.21 7.55
CA GLN A 51 7.99 42.41 8.07
C GLN A 51 9.02 42.62 6.94
N MET A 52 8.92 41.91 5.82
CA MET A 52 9.79 42.11 4.66
C MET A 52 9.63 43.50 4.03
N VAL A 53 8.39 43.99 3.91
CA VAL A 53 8.08 45.34 3.43
C VAL A 53 8.70 46.41 4.35
N LYS A 54 8.53 46.26 5.66
CA LYS A 54 9.09 47.20 6.66
C LYS A 54 10.62 47.23 6.65
N SER A 55 11.27 46.09 6.40
CA SER A 55 12.74 45.99 6.39
C SER A 55 13.39 46.40 5.06
N ARG A 56 12.67 46.30 3.94
CA ARG A 56 13.21 46.62 2.59
C ARG A 56 12.66 47.93 1.99
N GLY A 57 11.77 48.62 2.70
CA GLY A 57 11.24 49.94 2.32
C GLY A 57 10.38 49.94 1.04
N GLY A 58 9.87 48.78 0.61
CA GLY A 58 9.07 48.65 -0.61
C GLY A 58 7.64 48.22 -0.33
N ALA A 59 6.68 48.59 -1.19
CA ALA A 59 5.29 48.15 -1.08
C ALA A 59 5.08 46.72 -1.62
N LEU A 60 4.08 46.00 -1.10
CA LEU A 60 3.61 44.76 -1.69
C LEU A 60 3.09 45.03 -3.10
N THR A 61 3.74 44.46 -4.12
CA THR A 61 3.28 44.57 -5.51
C THR A 61 1.98 43.80 -5.70
N GLN A 62 1.06 44.30 -6.55
CA GLN A 62 -0.19 43.60 -6.91
C GLN A 62 0.03 42.15 -7.36
N LYS A 63 1.16 41.88 -8.02
CA LYS A 63 1.57 40.53 -8.45
C LYS A 63 1.73 39.54 -7.29
N ILE A 64 2.34 39.98 -6.18
CA ILE A 64 2.60 39.13 -5.00
C ILE A 64 1.28 38.76 -4.32
N TRP A 65 0.36 39.71 -4.24
CA TRP A 65 -0.99 39.48 -3.73
C TRP A 65 -1.78 38.46 -4.56
N LEU A 66 -1.73 38.58 -5.89
CA LEU A 66 -2.40 37.65 -6.80
C LEU A 66 -1.82 36.23 -6.68
N GLU A 67 -0.50 36.11 -6.55
CA GLU A 67 0.20 34.83 -6.38
C GLU A 67 -0.20 34.13 -5.06
N ALA A 68 -0.28 34.87 -3.95
CA ALA A 68 -0.83 34.33 -2.70
C ALA A 68 -2.27 33.86 -2.87
N LEU A 69 -3.14 34.69 -3.45
CA LEU A 69 -4.55 34.33 -3.60
C LEU A 69 -4.72 33.04 -4.41
N MET A 70 -3.98 32.90 -5.52
CA MET A 70 -3.97 31.67 -6.32
C MET A 70 -3.46 30.46 -5.53
N LYS A 71 -2.33 30.62 -4.83
CA LYS A 71 -1.73 29.55 -4.00
C LYS A 71 -2.73 29.01 -2.97
N TYR A 72 -3.42 29.90 -2.24
CA TYR A 72 -4.38 29.50 -1.21
C TYR A 72 -5.71 29.01 -1.77
N LEU A 73 -6.12 29.48 -2.95
CA LEU A 73 -7.27 28.93 -3.67
C LEU A 73 -7.02 27.48 -4.12
N PHE A 74 -5.82 27.18 -4.65
CA PHE A 74 -5.43 25.81 -4.94
C PHE A 74 -5.40 24.94 -3.70
N ALA A 75 -4.88 25.44 -2.59
CA ALA A 75 -4.86 24.72 -1.32
C ALA A 75 -6.26 24.37 -0.82
N PHE A 76 -7.20 25.31 -0.94
CA PHE A 76 -8.61 25.07 -0.60
C PHE A 76 -9.20 23.91 -1.41
N ILE A 77 -8.95 23.89 -2.73
CA ILE A 77 -9.37 22.79 -3.61
C ILE A 77 -8.69 21.47 -3.23
N LEU A 78 -7.40 21.49 -2.90
CA LEU A 78 -6.68 20.27 -2.50
C LEU A 78 -7.21 19.69 -1.17
N ILE A 79 -7.55 20.54 -0.20
CA ILE A 79 -8.14 20.10 1.07
C ILE A 79 -9.53 19.51 0.83
N SER A 80 -10.35 20.14 -0.02
CA SER A 80 -11.69 19.66 -0.34
C SER A 80 -11.65 18.30 -1.05
N ALA A 81 -10.75 18.13 -2.02
CA ALA A 81 -10.54 16.92 -2.81
C ALA A 81 -9.60 15.89 -2.16
N SER A 82 -9.06 16.13 -0.97
CA SER A 82 -8.03 15.30 -0.33
C SER A 82 -8.38 13.80 -0.24
N SER A 83 -9.62 13.45 0.11
CA SER A 83 -10.08 12.06 0.13
C SER A 83 -10.17 11.43 -1.26
N GLN A 84 -10.55 12.22 -2.28
CA GLN A 84 -10.61 11.76 -3.67
C GLN A 84 -9.20 11.55 -4.24
N ILE A 85 -8.24 12.39 -3.85
CA ILE A 85 -6.82 12.20 -4.20
C ILE A 85 -6.32 10.86 -3.65
N CYS A 86 -6.67 10.53 -2.40
CA CYS A 86 -6.35 9.22 -1.81
C CYS A 86 -6.96 8.06 -2.61
N ASP A 87 -8.25 8.15 -2.94
CA ASP A 87 -8.93 7.13 -3.73
C ASP A 87 -8.30 6.97 -5.13
N ALA A 88 -7.98 8.08 -5.79
CA ALA A 88 -7.34 8.07 -7.10
C ALA A 88 -5.95 7.43 -7.08
N ILE A 89 -5.14 7.66 -6.04
CA ILE A 89 -3.82 7.01 -5.88
C ILE A 89 -4.00 5.49 -5.77
N LEU A 90 -4.96 5.03 -4.95
CA LEU A 90 -5.23 3.61 -4.79
C LEU A 90 -5.73 2.98 -6.09
N GLU A 91 -6.66 3.64 -6.79
CA GLU A 91 -7.20 3.16 -8.06
C GLU A 91 -6.13 3.05 -9.14
N LEU A 92 -5.25 4.05 -9.25
CA LEU A 92 -4.15 4.04 -10.21
C LEU A 92 -3.23 2.83 -9.97
N LEU A 93 -2.90 2.53 -8.71
CA LEU A 93 -2.07 1.37 -8.39
C LEU A 93 -2.83 0.04 -8.54
N ASN A 94 -4.13 0.01 -8.28
CA ASN A 94 -4.96 -1.16 -8.55
C ASN A 94 -5.04 -1.46 -10.06
N ILE A 95 -5.02 -0.45 -10.93
CA ILE A 95 -4.90 -0.66 -12.39
C ILE A 95 -3.59 -1.38 -12.72
N VAL A 96 -2.46 -0.97 -12.12
CA VAL A 96 -1.16 -1.64 -12.33
C VAL A 96 -1.24 -3.12 -11.95
N VAL A 97 -1.84 -3.45 -10.79
CA VAL A 97 -2.04 -4.85 -10.38
C VAL A 97 -2.88 -5.62 -11.40
N LYS A 98 -3.98 -5.04 -11.89
CA LYS A 98 -4.84 -5.67 -12.90
C LYS A 98 -4.12 -5.93 -14.22
N VAL A 99 -3.28 -4.99 -14.67
CA VAL A 99 -2.47 -5.15 -15.88
C VAL A 99 -1.48 -6.31 -15.73
N ILE A 100 -0.75 -6.37 -14.61
CA ILE A 100 0.19 -7.48 -14.35
C ILE A 100 -0.55 -8.82 -14.30
N ALA A 101 -1.68 -8.86 -13.58
CA ALA A 101 -2.51 -10.06 -13.47
C ALA A 101 -3.01 -10.59 -14.82
N HIS A 102 -3.37 -9.68 -15.72
CA HIS A 102 -3.86 -10.03 -17.04
C HIS A 102 -2.77 -10.61 -17.94
N VAL A 103 -1.54 -10.09 -17.84
CA VAL A 103 -0.40 -10.54 -18.67
C VAL A 103 0.18 -11.86 -18.20
N VAL A 104 0.11 -12.15 -16.90
CA VAL A 104 0.74 -13.35 -16.32
C VAL A 104 -0.24 -14.18 -15.47
N PRO A 105 -1.38 -14.62 -16.03
CA PRO A 105 -2.41 -15.31 -15.25
C PRO A 105 -1.92 -16.66 -14.70
N SER A 106 -1.07 -17.38 -15.44
CA SER A 106 -0.57 -18.72 -15.09
C SER A 106 0.48 -18.72 -13.97
N GLN A 107 1.08 -17.58 -13.62
CA GLN A 107 2.05 -17.48 -12.52
C GLN A 107 1.40 -17.09 -11.19
N LEU A 108 0.10 -16.79 -11.20
CA LEU A 108 -0.70 -16.47 -10.02
C LEU A 108 -1.39 -17.69 -9.41
N ASP A 109 -1.03 -18.87 -9.89
CA ASP A 109 -1.61 -20.13 -9.44
C ASP A 109 -1.44 -20.33 -7.94
N LYS A 110 -2.48 -20.94 -7.37
CA LYS A 110 -2.59 -21.20 -5.94
C LYS A 110 -1.40 -22.06 -5.51
N TYR A 111 -0.62 -21.59 -4.53
CA TYR A 111 0.35 -22.48 -3.87
C TYR A 111 -0.43 -23.62 -3.22
N GLN A 112 -0.34 -24.82 -3.76
CA GLN A 112 -0.88 -26.03 -3.15
C GLN A 112 0.28 -26.96 -2.85
N TYR A 113 0.28 -27.52 -1.64
CA TYR A 113 1.28 -28.54 -1.29
C TYR A 113 1.04 -29.79 -2.14
N ALA A 114 2.10 -30.51 -2.49
CA ALA A 114 2.04 -31.62 -3.44
C ALA A 114 1.41 -32.89 -2.80
N GLN A 115 0.09 -32.90 -2.64
CA GLN A 115 -0.73 -33.87 -1.88
C GLN A 115 -0.53 -35.36 -2.25
N GLY A 116 0.10 -35.65 -3.40
CA GLY A 116 0.42 -36.99 -3.90
C GLY A 116 1.91 -37.34 -3.98
N ALA A 117 2.80 -36.52 -3.40
CA ALA A 117 4.25 -36.77 -3.45
C ALA A 117 4.69 -38.02 -2.70
N VAL A 118 3.83 -38.54 -1.80
CA VAL A 118 4.17 -39.62 -0.87
C VAL A 118 3.23 -40.82 -0.96
N LYS A 119 3.80 -42.03 -1.09
CA LYS A 119 3.07 -43.28 -1.38
C LYS A 119 2.57 -44.03 -0.14
N GLY A 120 3.18 -43.87 1.05
CA GLY A 120 2.74 -44.54 2.27
C GLY A 120 1.56 -43.87 2.98
N TRP A 121 0.63 -44.63 3.56
CA TRP A 121 -0.55 -44.09 4.25
C TRP A 121 -0.20 -43.19 5.46
N PHE A 122 0.77 -43.62 6.27
CA PHE A 122 1.27 -42.88 7.43
C PHE A 122 2.06 -41.63 7.01
N GLU A 123 2.88 -41.76 5.97
CA GLU A 123 3.68 -40.65 5.46
C GLU A 123 2.78 -39.59 4.79
N LYS A 124 1.72 -40.01 4.08
CA LYS A 124 0.67 -39.13 3.52
C LYS A 124 -0.09 -38.39 4.61
N LEU A 125 -0.29 -38.99 5.79
CA LEU A 125 -0.92 -38.35 6.94
C LEU A 125 -0.06 -37.22 7.51
N ILE A 126 1.22 -37.50 7.82
CA ILE A 126 2.15 -36.49 8.35
C ILE A 126 2.38 -35.38 7.32
N PHE A 127 2.63 -35.76 6.06
CA PHE A 127 2.85 -34.80 4.99
C PHE A 127 1.61 -33.95 4.70
N GLY A 128 0.43 -34.56 4.73
CA GLY A 128 -0.85 -33.85 4.61
C GLY A 128 -1.07 -32.85 5.74
N LEU A 129 -0.71 -33.22 6.98
CA LEU A 129 -0.81 -32.34 8.14
C LEU A 129 0.15 -31.16 8.04
N VAL A 130 1.45 -31.41 7.81
CA VAL A 130 2.48 -30.35 7.75
C VAL A 130 2.30 -29.47 6.50
N GLY A 131 2.02 -30.08 5.34
CA GLY A 131 1.73 -29.37 4.10
C GLY A 131 0.47 -28.52 4.21
N GLY A 132 -0.60 -29.07 4.78
CA GLY A 132 -1.85 -28.36 5.04
C GLY A 132 -1.68 -27.21 6.04
N LEU A 133 -0.91 -27.41 7.11
CA LEU A 133 -0.59 -26.36 8.08
C LEU A 133 0.22 -25.23 7.43
N THR A 134 1.20 -25.56 6.59
CA THR A 134 2.01 -24.57 5.86
C THR A 134 1.13 -23.75 4.92
N GLU A 135 0.21 -24.39 4.20
CA GLU A 135 -0.76 -23.70 3.35
C GLU A 135 -1.71 -22.80 4.16
N PHE A 136 -2.17 -23.25 5.31
CA PHE A 136 -3.03 -22.48 6.21
C PHE A 136 -2.32 -21.22 6.73
N ILE A 137 -1.08 -21.36 7.20
CA ILE A 137 -0.26 -20.23 7.66
C ILE A 137 -0.03 -19.24 6.51
N ALA A 138 0.25 -19.72 5.29
CA ALA A 138 0.44 -18.84 4.14
C ALA A 138 -0.82 -18.02 3.81
N ASN A 139 -2.01 -18.64 3.85
CA ASN A 139 -3.28 -17.94 3.65
C ASN A 139 -3.55 -16.88 4.73
N ILE A 140 -3.34 -17.22 6.00
CA ILE A 140 -3.48 -16.26 7.10
C ILE A 140 -2.51 -15.09 6.93
N THR A 141 -1.26 -15.38 6.59
CA THR A 141 -0.23 -14.34 6.41
C THR A 141 -0.64 -13.34 5.33
N LEU A 142 -1.12 -13.83 4.19
CA LEU A 142 -1.65 -12.95 3.14
C LEU A 142 -2.83 -12.11 3.63
N GLY A 143 -3.82 -12.74 4.29
CA GLY A 143 -4.99 -12.03 4.82
C GLY A 143 -4.59 -10.92 5.78
N ILE A 144 -3.62 -11.17 6.66
CA ILE A 144 -3.08 -10.17 7.60
C ILE A 144 -2.41 -9.02 6.84
N ILE A 145 -1.59 -9.30 5.82
CA ILE A 145 -0.91 -8.26 5.04
C ILE A 145 -1.92 -7.37 4.31
N ILE A 146 -2.93 -7.98 3.68
CA ILE A 146 -4.00 -7.26 2.98
C ILE A 146 -4.80 -6.40 3.97
N PHE A 147 -5.16 -6.97 5.13
CA PHE A 147 -5.87 -6.25 6.18
C PHE A 147 -5.09 -5.03 6.68
N LEU A 148 -3.80 -5.21 7.03
CA LEU A 148 -2.94 -4.12 7.50
C LEU A 148 -2.77 -3.02 6.46
N ARG A 149 -2.67 -3.39 5.17
CA ARG A 149 -2.66 -2.42 4.06
C ARG A 149 -3.91 -1.55 4.07
N TYR A 150 -5.10 -2.15 4.12
CA TYR A 150 -6.34 -1.39 4.11
C TYR A 150 -6.53 -0.56 5.39
N LEU A 151 -6.11 -1.08 6.54
CA LEU A 151 -6.10 -0.31 7.80
C LEU A 151 -5.27 0.97 7.64
N ASP A 152 -4.03 0.87 7.14
CA ASP A 152 -3.17 2.02 6.87
C ASP A 152 -3.86 3.01 5.90
N LEU A 153 -4.47 2.53 4.81
CA LEU A 153 -5.16 3.38 3.82
C LEU A 153 -6.37 4.12 4.41
N TYR A 154 -7.19 3.44 5.21
CA TYR A 154 -8.33 4.04 5.89
C TYR A 154 -7.90 5.12 6.88
N MET A 155 -6.91 4.82 7.73
CA MET A 155 -6.38 5.77 8.71
C MET A 155 -5.84 7.02 8.04
N LEU A 156 -5.02 6.85 6.99
CA LEU A 156 -4.43 7.97 6.27
C LEU A 156 -5.49 8.79 5.51
N LYS A 157 -6.49 8.15 4.91
CA LYS A 157 -7.61 8.84 4.25
C LYS A 157 -8.43 9.69 5.22
N ALA A 158 -8.67 9.22 6.44
CA ALA A 158 -9.40 9.97 7.47
C ALA A 158 -8.71 11.29 7.84
N LEU A 159 -7.36 11.30 7.84
CA LEU A 159 -6.55 12.46 8.21
C LEU A 159 -6.12 13.31 7.01
N ALA A 160 -6.44 12.89 5.78
CA ALA A 160 -5.97 13.54 4.55
C ALA A 160 -6.27 15.06 4.48
N PRO A 161 -7.49 15.55 4.83
CA PRO A 161 -7.78 16.99 4.74
C PRO A 161 -6.87 17.84 5.65
N LEU A 162 -6.49 17.30 6.80
CA LEU A 162 -5.60 17.96 7.77
C LEU A 162 -4.17 18.01 7.23
N LEU A 163 -3.65 16.85 6.79
CA LEU A 163 -2.26 16.71 6.36
C LEU A 163 -2.00 17.41 5.03
N VAL A 164 -3.01 17.56 4.17
CA VAL A 164 -2.92 18.31 2.91
C VAL A 164 -2.83 19.82 3.16
N ALA A 165 -3.47 20.36 4.20
CA ALA A 165 -3.37 21.78 4.54
C ALA A 165 -1.92 22.22 4.84
N PHE A 166 -1.10 21.33 5.41
CA PHE A 166 0.32 21.59 5.72
C PHE A 166 1.18 21.89 4.48
N PHE A 167 0.70 21.60 3.27
CA PHE A 167 1.44 21.82 2.03
C PHE A 167 1.79 23.31 1.79
N MET A 168 0.98 24.22 2.32
CA MET A 168 1.12 25.67 2.11
C MET A 168 2.26 26.30 2.91
N MET A 169 2.57 25.74 4.07
CA MET A 169 3.63 26.23 4.94
C MET A 169 4.95 25.54 4.60
N ASP A 170 5.98 26.31 4.28
CA ASP A 170 7.26 25.75 3.80
C ASP A 170 7.91 24.80 4.83
N SER A 171 7.77 25.08 6.13
CA SER A 171 8.30 24.23 7.20
C SER A 171 7.54 22.91 7.37
N LEU A 172 6.26 22.85 7.00
CA LEU A 172 5.41 21.67 7.16
C LEU A 172 5.14 20.94 5.84
N ARG A 173 5.55 21.50 4.69
CA ARG A 173 5.33 20.91 3.36
C ARG A 173 5.88 19.49 3.25
N SER A 174 7.02 19.22 3.88
CA SER A 174 7.63 17.88 3.92
C SER A 174 6.71 16.85 4.58
N VAL A 175 5.91 17.25 5.56
CA VAL A 175 4.93 16.38 6.24
C VAL A 175 3.85 15.93 5.26
N THR A 176 3.30 16.84 4.45
CA THR A 176 2.31 16.48 3.42
C THR A 176 2.93 15.55 2.37
N ILE A 177 4.13 15.87 1.88
CA ILE A 177 4.80 15.03 0.88
C ILE A 177 5.04 13.62 1.43
N ASN A 178 5.50 13.51 2.67
CA ASN A 178 5.71 12.22 3.32
C ASN A 178 4.38 11.49 3.53
N PHE A 179 3.32 12.18 3.94
CA PHE A 179 1.97 11.61 4.02
C PHE A 179 1.52 10.99 2.68
N LEU A 180 1.64 11.72 1.57
CA LEU A 180 1.29 11.19 0.25
C LEU A 180 2.17 9.97 -0.11
N LYS A 181 3.46 10.00 0.20
CA LYS A 181 4.36 8.86 0.00
C LYS A 181 3.96 7.65 0.83
N TYR A 182 3.59 7.82 2.10
CA TYR A 182 3.10 6.74 2.96
C TYR A 182 1.79 6.16 2.44
N PHE A 183 0.86 7.00 1.99
CA PHE A 183 -0.39 6.56 1.39
C PHE A 183 -0.14 5.75 0.12
N ALA A 184 0.67 6.30 -0.79
CA ALA A 184 1.08 5.63 -2.01
C ALA A 184 1.82 4.32 -1.71
N ALA A 185 2.66 4.28 -0.66
CA ALA A 185 3.41 3.08 -0.28
C ALA A 185 2.47 1.97 0.19
N SER A 186 1.48 2.30 1.02
CA SER A 186 0.46 1.33 1.43
C SER A 186 -0.34 0.82 0.24
N ALA A 187 -0.76 1.70 -0.66
CA ALA A 187 -1.44 1.29 -1.89
C ALA A 187 -0.53 0.43 -2.79
N PHE A 188 0.77 0.70 -2.84
CA PHE A 188 1.77 -0.01 -3.63
C PHE A 188 2.08 -1.42 -3.11
N ILE A 189 1.77 -1.74 -1.84
CA ILE A 189 1.90 -3.10 -1.28
C ILE A 189 1.20 -4.12 -2.18
N GLY A 190 0.02 -3.80 -2.73
CA GLY A 190 -0.69 -4.69 -3.66
C GLY A 190 0.10 -5.00 -4.94
N VAL A 191 0.80 -4.00 -5.48
CA VAL A 191 1.68 -4.15 -6.66
C VAL A 191 2.90 -5.01 -6.32
N VAL A 192 3.55 -4.74 -5.19
CA VAL A 192 4.72 -5.54 -4.81
C VAL A 192 4.33 -6.99 -4.51
N LEU A 193 3.15 -7.23 -3.92
CA LEU A 193 2.64 -8.58 -3.65
C LEU A 193 2.48 -9.37 -4.95
N ILE A 194 1.85 -8.80 -5.99
CA ILE A 194 1.66 -9.50 -7.25
C ILE A 194 3.00 -9.74 -7.97
N VAL A 195 3.91 -8.76 -7.96
CA VAL A 195 5.24 -8.91 -8.56
C VAL A 195 6.06 -9.99 -7.85
N VAL A 196 6.10 -9.96 -6.52
CA VAL A 196 6.82 -10.99 -5.72
C VAL A 196 6.24 -12.37 -6.00
N SER A 197 4.92 -12.49 -6.13
CA SER A 197 4.24 -13.75 -6.41
C SER A 197 4.64 -14.32 -7.78
N VAL A 198 4.60 -13.48 -8.82
CA VAL A 198 4.99 -13.88 -10.19
C VAL A 198 6.47 -14.26 -10.24
N VAL A 199 7.36 -13.44 -9.67
CA VAL A 199 8.81 -13.72 -9.67
C VAL A 199 9.12 -14.98 -8.89
N TYR A 200 8.48 -15.18 -7.73
CA TYR A 200 8.66 -16.37 -6.92
C TYR A 200 8.29 -17.64 -7.67
N ASN A 201 7.13 -17.65 -8.34
CA ASN A 201 6.66 -18.82 -9.09
C ASN A 201 7.62 -19.16 -10.25
N GLY A 202 8.13 -18.13 -10.94
CA GLY A 202 9.19 -18.29 -11.95
C GLY A 202 10.48 -18.90 -11.39
N LEU A 203 11.01 -18.41 -10.27
CA LEU A 203 12.29 -18.90 -9.69
C LEU A 203 12.20 -20.32 -9.13
N VAL A 204 11.04 -20.66 -8.57
CA VAL A 204 10.81 -21.94 -7.89
C VAL A 204 10.48 -23.07 -8.85
N THR A 205 10.05 -22.73 -10.08
CA THR A 205 9.89 -23.68 -11.18
C THR A 205 11.21 -23.97 -11.89
N THR A 206 12.14 -23.00 -11.97
CA THR A 206 13.40 -23.17 -12.70
C THR A 206 14.52 -23.84 -11.90
N ASP A 207 14.89 -23.37 -10.70
CA ASP A 207 16.26 -23.62 -10.21
C ASP A 207 16.43 -24.21 -8.79
N MET A 208 15.75 -23.71 -7.75
CA MET A 208 16.24 -23.99 -6.38
C MET A 208 15.92 -25.38 -5.80
N LEU A 209 14.92 -26.10 -6.31
CA LEU A 209 14.40 -27.31 -5.65
C LEU A 209 14.55 -28.60 -6.45
N LYS A 210 15.12 -28.53 -7.65
CA LYS A 210 15.64 -29.71 -8.34
C LYS A 210 16.92 -30.23 -7.67
N VAL A 211 17.68 -29.35 -6.99
CA VAL A 211 18.94 -29.70 -6.31
C VAL A 211 18.70 -30.32 -4.92
N ALA A 212 17.67 -29.88 -4.18
CA ALA A 212 17.24 -30.56 -2.94
C ALA A 212 16.61 -31.95 -3.22
N ALA A 213 16.15 -32.18 -4.45
CA ALA A 213 15.78 -33.49 -4.97
C ALA A 213 17.00 -34.31 -5.46
N GLY A 214 18.20 -34.03 -4.93
CA GLY A 214 19.43 -34.80 -5.13
C GLY A 214 19.38 -36.25 -4.61
N SER A 215 18.22 -36.72 -4.17
CA SER A 215 17.88 -38.14 -4.19
C SER A 215 16.42 -38.25 -4.64
N SER A 216 16.19 -39.10 -5.64
CA SER A 216 14.89 -39.42 -6.25
C SER A 216 13.97 -40.18 -5.29
N GLY A 217 13.72 -39.60 -4.12
CA GLY A 217 12.84 -40.13 -3.09
C GLY A 217 11.58 -39.27 -2.96
N SER A 218 10.45 -39.94 -2.83
CA SER A 218 9.12 -39.40 -2.46
C SER A 218 9.16 -38.35 -1.33
N TRP A 219 10.08 -38.51 -0.38
CA TRP A 219 10.32 -37.59 0.74
C TRP A 219 11.03 -36.29 0.33
N GLY A 220 11.96 -36.33 -0.63
CA GLY A 220 12.68 -35.14 -1.11
C GLY A 220 11.73 -34.17 -1.82
N THR A 221 10.81 -34.68 -2.63
CA THR A 221 9.75 -33.89 -3.27
C THR A 221 8.76 -33.30 -2.28
N ALA A 222 8.44 -34.05 -1.23
CA ALA A 222 7.56 -33.61 -0.15
C ALA A 222 8.18 -32.46 0.66
N PHE A 223 9.40 -32.64 1.18
CA PHE A 223 10.13 -31.60 1.90
C PHE A 223 10.37 -30.36 1.04
N ALA A 224 10.71 -30.55 -0.24
CA ALA A 224 10.87 -29.45 -1.18
C ALA A 224 9.59 -28.62 -1.30
N SER A 225 8.42 -29.25 -1.36
CA SER A 225 7.14 -28.52 -1.44
C SER A 225 6.86 -27.68 -0.18
N ILE A 226 7.11 -28.22 1.01
CA ILE A 226 6.94 -27.48 2.28
C ILE A 226 7.93 -26.31 2.36
N ALA A 227 9.19 -26.54 1.96
CA ALA A 227 10.20 -25.48 1.89
C ALA A 227 9.77 -24.33 0.96
N LYS A 228 9.12 -24.64 -0.19
CA LYS A 228 8.52 -23.60 -1.05
C LYS A 228 7.49 -22.78 -0.28
N GLY A 229 6.59 -23.40 0.46
CA GLY A 229 5.59 -22.67 1.24
C GLY A 229 6.23 -21.72 2.26
N VAL A 230 7.23 -22.21 3.00
CA VAL A 230 7.91 -21.43 4.04
C VAL A 230 8.69 -20.25 3.44
N ILE A 231 9.51 -20.48 2.41
CA ILE A 231 10.27 -19.41 1.74
C ILE A 231 9.30 -18.34 1.20
N TYR A 232 8.20 -18.78 0.61
CA TYR A 232 7.19 -17.86 0.09
C TYR A 232 6.59 -16.97 1.18
N ILE A 233 6.23 -17.54 2.34
CA ILE A 233 5.75 -16.78 3.51
C ILE A 233 6.76 -15.69 3.90
N PHE A 234 8.05 -16.02 4.01
CA PHE A 234 9.09 -15.03 4.34
C PHE A 234 9.19 -13.92 3.29
N THR A 235 9.07 -14.25 2.01
CA THR A 235 9.08 -13.23 0.93
C THR A 235 7.86 -12.32 0.97
N LEU A 236 6.67 -12.86 1.29
CA LEU A 236 5.44 -12.09 1.44
C LEU A 236 5.52 -11.11 2.61
N VAL A 237 5.97 -11.56 3.79
CA VAL A 237 6.11 -10.70 4.97
C VAL A 237 7.04 -9.52 4.70
N GLY A 238 8.09 -9.71 3.88
CA GLY A 238 9.00 -8.64 3.47
C GLY A 238 8.39 -7.60 2.52
N THR A 239 7.23 -7.87 1.93
CA THR A 239 6.63 -7.05 0.88
C THR A 239 6.24 -5.66 1.37
N SER A 240 5.60 -5.56 2.55
CA SER A 240 5.20 -4.27 3.12
C SER A 240 6.38 -3.33 3.35
N ARG A 241 7.51 -3.88 3.82
CA ARG A 241 8.74 -3.12 4.02
C ARG A 241 9.36 -2.68 2.69
N LYS A 242 9.41 -3.56 1.69
CA LYS A 242 9.94 -3.23 0.36
C LYS A 242 9.13 -2.12 -0.31
N ALA A 243 7.80 -2.17 -0.22
CA ALA A 243 6.93 -1.13 -0.78
C ALA A 243 7.21 0.25 -0.16
N LYS A 244 7.35 0.33 1.17
CA LYS A 244 7.68 1.57 1.89
C LYS A 244 9.08 2.09 1.50
N GLN A 245 10.08 1.22 1.51
CA GLN A 245 11.46 1.56 1.11
C GLN A 245 11.56 2.10 -0.32
N LEU A 246 10.82 1.53 -1.28
CA LEU A 246 10.84 1.98 -2.68
C LEU A 246 10.30 3.40 -2.87
N LEU A 247 9.39 3.85 -2.01
CA LEU A 247 8.88 5.23 -2.02
C LEU A 247 9.60 6.16 -1.04
N GLY A 248 10.66 5.67 -0.40
CA GLY A 248 11.51 6.45 0.50
C GLY A 248 10.83 6.81 1.83
N VAL A 249 10.01 5.90 2.34
CA VAL A 249 9.30 6.00 3.63
C VAL A 249 9.43 4.74 4.48
#